data_AF-A0A7Y8C4U4-F1
#
_entry.id   AF-A0A7Y8C4U4-F1
#
_cell.length_a   1.000
_cell.length_b   1.000
_cell.length_c   1.000
_cell.angle_alpha   90.00
_cell.angle_beta   90.00
_cell.angle_gamma   90.00
#
_symmetry.space_group_name_H-M   'P 1'
#
loop_
_entity.id
_entity.type
_entity.pdbx_description
1 polymer ?
#
loop_
_entity_poly.entity_id
_entity_poly.type
_entity_poly.pdbx_seq_one_letter_code
_entity_poly.pdbx_strand_id
1 'polypeptide(L)'
;MNREALEHAKELKRSMQAAIDSGDIESREQLLDLAAGHGLTVTRNGRDYAGFLCESGKRLRVHFEFNDRPPRQPKPPKQPKPRKITTGIWIYALLAHSKDGKRKACYVGQAADLRKRFRDHLHRPREGRGSFALFQWAAHEQVDIQAVGLTWVAKTQSNATYFEGYWLQRALQAGFEAPDVHNWGRLPKPGSLPGQPTHWPVAEVQASALSLVEVVMQKLTPKVLYVGAESIAEFQIAASAWA
;
A
#
# COMPACT_ATOMS: atom_id res chain seq x y z
N MET A 1 -16.10 10.42 14.83
CA MET A 1 -14.80 10.74 14.22
C MET A 1 -14.26 11.98 14.93
N ASN A 2 -13.15 11.89 15.67
CA ASN A 2 -12.74 12.95 16.60
C ASN A 2 -12.14 14.15 15.85
N ARG A 3 -12.95 15.20 15.65
CA ARG A 3 -12.62 16.42 14.88
C ARG A 3 -11.60 17.29 15.62
N GLU A 4 -11.71 17.37 16.94
CA GLU A 4 -10.80 18.12 17.81
C GLU A 4 -9.38 17.55 17.75
N ALA A 5 -9.25 16.22 17.81
CA ALA A 5 -7.95 15.55 17.67
C ALA A 5 -7.28 15.81 16.32
N LEU A 6 -8.06 16.04 15.25
CA LEU A 6 -7.52 16.36 13.94
C LEU A 6 -7.06 17.82 13.86
N GLU A 7 -7.83 18.75 14.41
CA GLU A 7 -7.47 20.17 14.42
C GLU A 7 -6.24 20.41 15.30
N HIS A 8 -6.16 19.78 16.47
CA HIS A 8 -4.98 19.84 17.34
C HIS A 8 -3.71 19.36 16.61
N ALA A 9 -3.78 18.22 15.89
CA ALA A 9 -2.63 17.72 15.12
C ALA A 9 -2.22 18.66 13.96
N LYS A 10 -3.17 19.37 13.35
CA LYS A 10 -2.89 20.36 12.30
C LYS A 10 -2.25 21.61 12.88
N GLU A 11 -2.73 22.09 14.01
CA GLU A 11 -2.21 23.26 14.69
C GLU A 11 -0.78 23.02 15.18
N LEU A 12 -0.53 21.86 15.82
CA LEU A 12 0.80 21.47 16.25
C LEU A 12 1.77 21.35 15.06
N LYS A 13 1.32 20.76 13.94
CA LYS A 13 2.13 20.74 12.71
C LYS A 13 2.49 22.15 12.25
N ARG A 14 1.51 23.07 12.20
CA ARG A 14 1.73 24.45 11.74
C ARG A 14 2.69 25.20 12.66
N SER A 15 2.52 25.07 13.97
CA SER A 15 3.41 25.69 14.95
C SER A 15 4.84 25.18 14.83
N MET A 16 5.05 23.87 14.77
CA MET A 16 6.39 23.29 14.59
C MET A 16 7.01 23.67 13.24
N GLN A 17 6.23 23.73 12.16
CA GLN A 17 6.74 24.17 10.86
C GLN A 17 7.13 25.65 10.90
N ALA A 18 6.30 26.51 11.52
CA ALA A 18 6.61 27.93 11.67
C ALA A 18 7.88 28.16 12.49
N ALA A 19 8.09 27.39 13.56
CA ALA A 19 9.31 27.46 14.39
C ALA A 19 10.57 26.99 13.64
N ILE A 20 10.46 26.06 12.69
CA ILE A 20 11.55 25.71 11.79
C ILE A 20 11.81 26.84 10.79
N ASP A 21 10.74 27.38 10.20
CA ASP A 21 10.83 28.40 9.17
C ASP A 21 11.34 29.75 9.72
N SER A 22 11.08 30.05 11.01
CA SER A 22 11.60 31.21 11.74
C SER A 22 13.04 31.03 12.22
N GLY A 23 13.54 29.79 12.26
CA GLY A 23 14.83 29.45 12.85
C GLY A 23 14.82 29.25 14.36
N ASP A 24 13.66 29.24 15.03
CA ASP A 24 13.59 28.90 16.47
C ASP A 24 13.96 27.43 16.74
N ILE A 25 13.80 26.57 15.73
CA ILE A 25 14.31 25.20 15.69
C ILE A 25 15.37 25.14 14.61
N GLU A 26 16.63 25.10 15.01
CA GLU A 26 17.79 25.13 14.09
C GLU A 26 18.36 23.74 13.81
N SER A 27 17.99 22.76 14.63
CA SER A 27 18.56 21.43 14.57
C SER A 27 17.53 20.32 14.70
N ARG A 28 17.91 19.15 14.19
CA ARG A 28 17.09 17.93 14.30
C ARG A 28 16.90 17.52 15.76
N GLU A 29 17.92 17.69 16.59
CA GLU A 29 17.87 17.33 18.01
C GLU A 29 16.81 18.16 18.73
N GLN A 30 16.86 19.50 18.61
CA GLN A 30 15.85 20.40 19.14
C GLN A 30 14.43 20.05 18.68
N LEU A 31 14.26 19.68 17.40
CA LEU A 31 12.97 19.26 16.88
C LEU A 31 12.45 17.98 17.56
N LEU A 32 13.33 17.02 17.82
CA LEU A 32 12.97 15.75 18.45
C LEU A 32 12.69 15.92 19.94
N ASP A 33 13.43 16.78 20.62
CA ASP A 33 13.20 17.12 22.03
C ASP A 33 11.87 17.85 22.22
N LEU A 34 11.59 18.84 21.35
CA LEU A 34 10.30 19.53 21.34
C LEU A 34 9.16 18.54 21.09
N ALA A 35 9.33 17.62 20.12
CA ALA A 35 8.34 16.61 19.83
C ALA A 35 8.09 15.68 21.04
N ALA A 36 9.14 15.27 21.76
CA ALA A 36 9.02 14.50 22.99
C ALA A 36 8.26 15.28 24.08
N GLY A 37 8.52 16.59 24.21
CA GLY A 37 7.79 17.48 25.14
C GLY A 37 6.28 17.57 24.85
N HIS A 38 5.87 17.37 23.60
CA HIS A 38 4.46 17.31 23.19
C HIS A 38 3.85 15.89 23.19
N GLY A 39 4.55 14.90 23.76
CA GLY A 39 4.08 13.50 23.78
C GLY A 39 4.03 12.86 22.39
N LEU A 40 4.77 13.40 21.42
CA LEU A 40 4.79 12.88 20.05
C LEU A 40 5.76 11.70 19.93
N THR A 41 5.27 10.58 19.40
CA THR A 41 6.14 9.44 19.08
C THR A 41 6.71 9.59 17.67
N VAL A 42 8.03 9.50 17.53
CA VAL A 42 8.70 9.52 16.23
C VAL A 42 8.34 8.24 15.45
N THR A 43 7.69 8.40 14.30
CA THR A 43 7.37 7.27 13.40
C THR A 43 8.37 7.16 12.25
N ARG A 44 9.03 8.27 11.89
CA ARG A 44 10.03 8.29 10.83
C ARG A 44 10.95 9.49 10.99
N ASN A 45 12.26 9.26 10.96
CA ASN A 45 13.27 10.30 10.96
C ASN A 45 13.94 10.37 9.57
N GLY A 46 13.40 11.22 8.70
CA GLY A 46 13.88 11.45 7.35
C GLY A 46 15.12 12.34 7.32
N ARG A 47 15.62 12.62 6.12
CA ARG A 47 16.74 13.57 5.93
C ARG A 47 16.24 15.01 6.02
N ASP A 48 15.10 15.26 5.42
CA ASP A 48 14.45 16.55 5.17
C ASP A 48 13.06 16.65 5.83
N TYR A 49 12.73 15.69 6.69
CA TYR A 49 11.47 15.67 7.43
C TYR A 49 11.52 14.74 8.64
N ALA A 50 10.63 14.97 9.59
CA ALA A 50 10.30 14.02 10.65
C ALA A 50 8.78 13.76 10.65
N GLY A 51 8.40 12.49 10.84
CA GLY A 51 7.02 12.04 10.97
C GLY A 51 6.71 11.64 12.41
N PHE A 52 5.59 12.12 12.92
CA PHE A 52 5.19 11.96 14.32
C PHE A 52 3.79 11.37 14.44
N LEU A 53 3.56 10.63 15.52
CA LEU A 53 2.26 10.12 15.95
C LEU A 53 1.85 10.82 17.23
N CYS A 54 0.68 11.46 17.21
CA CYS A 54 0.04 12.02 18.40
C CYS A 54 -0.63 10.91 19.22
N GLU A 55 -0.84 11.12 20.51
CA GLU A 55 -1.58 10.20 21.40
C GLU A 55 -2.98 9.86 20.87
N SER A 56 -3.63 10.81 20.19
CA SER A 56 -4.93 10.62 19.54
C SER A 56 -4.91 9.62 18.35
N GLY A 57 -3.73 9.11 17.98
CA GLY A 57 -3.50 8.23 16.83
C GLY A 57 -3.40 8.98 15.50
N LYS A 58 -3.47 10.32 15.51
CA LYS A 58 -3.26 11.15 14.32
C LYS A 58 -1.78 11.29 14.02
N ARG A 59 -1.44 11.41 12.74
CA ARG A 59 -0.06 11.56 12.28
C ARG A 59 0.16 12.94 11.70
N LEU A 60 1.32 13.52 12.01
CA LEU A 60 1.79 14.75 11.40
C LEU A 60 3.22 14.59 10.87
N ARG A 61 3.60 15.46 9.94
CA ARG A 61 4.93 15.49 9.36
C ARG A 61 5.36 16.93 9.21
N VAL A 62 6.57 17.23 9.62
CA VAL A 62 7.25 18.53 9.47
C VAL A 62 8.47 18.35 8.60
N HIS A 63 8.76 19.36 7.78
CA HIS A 63 9.87 19.38 6.83
C HIS A 63 10.94 20.36 7.29
N PHE A 64 12.20 20.06 7.04
CA PHE A 64 13.34 20.86 7.48
C PHE A 64 14.56 20.68 6.58
N GLU A 65 15.49 21.63 6.62
CA GLU A 65 16.77 21.59 5.91
C GLU A 65 17.94 21.90 6.85
N PHE A 66 18.04 21.20 7.99
CA PHE A 66 19.05 21.46 9.04
C PHE A 66 20.53 21.25 8.64
N ASN A 67 20.83 21.00 7.35
CA ASN A 67 22.18 20.78 6.80
C ASN A 67 23.08 19.79 7.56
N ASP A 68 22.48 18.98 8.42
CA ASP A 68 23.13 18.07 9.38
C ASP A 68 23.56 16.73 8.75
N ARG A 69 23.46 16.62 7.43
CA ARG A 69 23.91 15.46 6.65
C ARG A 69 24.66 15.92 5.41
N PRO A 70 25.76 15.24 5.04
CA PRO A 70 26.56 15.62 3.88
C PRO A 70 25.71 15.71 2.62
N PRO A 71 25.86 16.77 1.80
CA PRO A 71 25.05 17.00 0.61
C PRO A 71 25.05 15.74 -0.26
N ARG A 72 23.86 15.37 -0.75
CA ARG A 72 23.76 14.24 -1.66
C ARG A 72 24.60 14.59 -2.89
N GLN A 73 25.48 13.70 -3.33
CA GLN A 73 26.10 13.85 -4.64
C GLN A 73 24.98 14.15 -5.65
N PRO A 74 25.10 15.24 -6.44
CA PRO A 74 24.07 15.62 -7.39
C PRO A 74 23.84 14.42 -8.29
N LYS A 75 22.64 13.82 -8.17
CA LYS A 75 22.23 12.83 -9.15
C LYS A 75 22.19 13.57 -10.49
N PRO A 76 22.71 12.99 -11.57
CA PRO A 76 22.59 13.60 -12.89
C PRO A 76 21.14 14.02 -13.08
N PRO A 77 20.87 15.21 -13.67
CA PRO A 77 19.53 15.72 -13.84
C PRO A 77 18.72 14.60 -14.45
N LYS A 78 17.81 14.04 -13.65
CA LYS A 78 16.89 13.04 -14.18
C LYS A 78 16.11 13.83 -15.19
N GLN A 79 16.31 13.53 -16.48
CA GLN A 79 15.37 13.91 -17.51
C GLN A 79 13.97 13.72 -16.91
N PRO A 80 13.07 14.70 -17.01
CA PRO A 80 11.72 14.55 -16.53
C PRO A 80 11.19 13.29 -17.22
N LYS A 81 11.21 12.17 -16.50
CA LYS A 81 10.59 10.95 -16.98
C LYS A 81 9.15 11.40 -17.19
N PRO A 82 8.57 11.19 -18.39
CA PRO A 82 7.17 11.48 -18.57
C PRO A 82 6.47 10.86 -17.37
N ARG A 83 5.76 11.69 -16.59
CA ARG A 83 4.95 11.18 -15.50
C ARG A 83 4.13 10.09 -16.17
N LYS A 84 4.45 8.82 -15.92
CA LYS A 84 3.56 7.74 -16.33
C LYS A 84 2.28 8.08 -15.60
N ILE A 85 1.34 8.68 -16.31
CA ILE A 85 -0.03 8.78 -15.88
C ILE A 85 -0.44 7.32 -15.83
N THR A 86 -0.18 6.68 -14.69
CA THR A 86 -0.84 5.42 -14.39
C THR A 86 -2.27 5.85 -14.23
N THR A 87 -3.05 5.67 -15.30
CA THR A 87 -4.45 6.05 -15.43
C THR A 87 -5.30 5.42 -14.33
N GLY A 88 -4.75 4.47 -13.56
CA GLY A 88 -5.36 3.90 -12.37
C GLY A 88 -4.39 3.08 -11.53
N ILE A 89 -4.95 2.45 -10.50
CA ILE A 89 -4.26 1.59 -9.55
C ILE A 89 -4.89 0.19 -9.64
N TRP A 90 -4.04 -0.83 -9.71
CA TRP A 90 -4.45 -2.22 -9.70
C TRP A 90 -4.63 -2.70 -8.28
N ILE A 91 -5.72 -3.41 -8.02
CA ILE A 91 -5.96 -4.19 -6.82
C ILE A 91 -5.77 -5.66 -7.18
N TYR A 92 -4.98 -6.36 -6.39
CA TYR A 92 -4.62 -7.75 -6.63
C TYR A 92 -4.66 -8.55 -5.34
N ALA A 93 -4.71 -9.87 -5.48
CA ALA A 93 -4.45 -10.78 -4.38
C ALA A 93 -3.30 -11.74 -4.71
N LEU A 94 -2.56 -12.10 -3.68
CA LEU A 94 -1.72 -13.29 -3.62
C LEU A 94 -2.44 -14.34 -2.78
N LEU A 95 -2.48 -15.57 -3.25
CA LEU A 95 -3.27 -16.65 -2.67
C LEU A 95 -2.41 -17.89 -2.47
N ALA A 96 -2.65 -18.62 -1.39
CA ALA A 96 -2.06 -19.92 -1.14
C ALA A 96 -3.14 -20.84 -0.57
N HIS A 97 -3.15 -22.10 -0.99
CA HIS A 97 -4.09 -23.12 -0.53
C HIS A 97 -3.28 -24.33 -0.05
N SER A 98 -3.63 -24.91 1.10
CA SER A 98 -3.03 -26.16 1.57
C SER A 98 -3.30 -27.28 0.56
N LYS A 99 -2.46 -28.31 0.55
CA LYS A 99 -2.58 -29.45 -0.38
C LYS A 99 -3.93 -30.17 -0.28
N ASP A 100 -4.54 -30.20 0.90
CA ASP A 100 -5.86 -30.77 1.14
C ASP A 100 -7.02 -29.79 0.90
N GLY A 101 -6.73 -28.55 0.52
CA GLY A 101 -7.70 -27.49 0.25
C GLY A 101 -8.43 -26.95 1.47
N LYS A 102 -8.15 -27.47 2.68
CA LYS A 102 -8.88 -27.09 3.91
C LYS A 102 -8.48 -25.73 4.43
N ARG A 103 -7.22 -25.35 4.23
CA ARG A 103 -6.67 -24.06 4.67
C ARG A 103 -6.30 -23.23 3.47
N LYS A 104 -6.50 -21.93 3.60
CA LYS A 104 -6.21 -20.98 2.55
C LYS A 104 -5.83 -19.64 3.16
N ALA A 105 -4.82 -19.01 2.60
CA ALA A 105 -4.33 -17.72 3.05
C ALA A 105 -4.21 -16.76 1.88
N CYS A 106 -4.32 -15.46 2.19
CA CYS A 106 -4.25 -14.42 1.19
C CYS A 106 -3.45 -13.19 1.65
N TYR A 107 -2.97 -12.44 0.66
CA TYR A 107 -2.52 -11.07 0.79
C TYR A 107 -3.25 -10.24 -0.27
N VAL A 108 -3.97 -9.21 0.15
CA VAL A 108 -4.59 -8.25 -0.77
C VAL A 108 -3.74 -6.99 -0.77
N GLY A 109 -3.48 -6.46 -1.96
CA GLY A 109 -2.67 -5.26 -2.09
C GLY A 109 -3.03 -4.43 -3.31
N GLN A 110 -2.40 -3.26 -3.38
CA GLN A 110 -2.57 -2.32 -4.48
C GLN A 110 -1.23 -1.92 -5.11
N ALA A 111 -1.24 -1.63 -6.41
CA ALA A 111 -0.05 -1.20 -7.13
C ALA A 111 -0.38 -0.39 -8.40
N ALA A 112 0.40 0.65 -8.67
CA ALA A 112 0.41 1.34 -9.96
C ALA A 112 1.12 0.53 -11.07
N ASP A 113 2.00 -0.41 -10.69
CA ASP A 113 2.75 -1.29 -11.60
C ASP A 113 2.77 -2.71 -11.01
N LEU A 114 1.87 -3.57 -11.49
CA LEU A 114 1.73 -4.95 -11.01
C LEU A 114 2.99 -5.77 -11.23
N ARG A 115 3.61 -5.67 -12.41
CA ARG A 115 4.83 -6.44 -12.75
C ARG A 115 5.95 -6.13 -11.78
N LYS A 116 6.20 -4.84 -11.53
CA LYS A 116 7.20 -4.43 -10.54
C LYS A 116 6.81 -4.92 -9.14
N ARG A 117 5.53 -4.80 -8.75
CA ARG A 117 5.09 -5.18 -7.41
C ARG A 117 5.21 -6.67 -7.13
N PHE A 118 4.83 -7.53 -8.08
CA PHE A 118 5.00 -8.97 -7.96
C PHE A 118 6.46 -9.38 -7.87
N ARG A 119 7.33 -8.73 -8.66
CA ARG A 119 8.78 -8.93 -8.54
C ARG A 119 9.31 -8.52 -7.16
N ASP A 120 8.85 -7.39 -6.62
CA ASP A 120 9.25 -6.95 -5.28
C ASP A 120 8.76 -7.94 -4.21
N HIS A 121 7.56 -8.51 -4.34
CA HIS A 121 7.08 -9.58 -3.43
C HIS A 121 7.97 -10.83 -3.49
N LEU A 122 8.30 -11.30 -4.70
CA LEU A 122 9.08 -12.54 -4.86
C LEU A 122 10.55 -12.38 -4.45
N HIS A 123 11.21 -11.28 -4.84
CA HIS A 123 12.66 -11.14 -4.68
C HIS A 123 13.09 -10.23 -3.53
N ARG A 124 12.17 -9.51 -2.90
CA ARG A 124 12.49 -8.56 -1.82
C ARG A 124 11.54 -8.73 -0.63
N PRO A 125 11.48 -9.94 -0.04
CA PRO A 125 10.73 -10.14 1.19
C PRO A 125 11.22 -9.17 2.28
N ARG A 126 10.29 -8.66 3.08
CA ARG A 126 10.58 -7.76 4.19
C ARG A 126 9.84 -8.25 5.41
N GLU A 127 10.60 -8.72 6.39
CA GLU A 127 10.05 -9.17 7.67
C GLU A 127 9.07 -8.16 8.27
N GLY A 128 7.93 -8.66 8.74
CA GLY A 128 6.84 -7.87 9.32
C GLY A 128 6.14 -6.90 8.36
N ARG A 129 6.36 -6.97 7.05
CA ARG A 129 5.74 -6.06 6.07
C ARG A 129 5.19 -6.77 4.84
N GLY A 130 4.08 -6.23 4.33
CA GLY A 130 3.51 -6.66 3.05
C GLY A 130 3.09 -8.12 3.09
N SER A 131 3.48 -8.89 2.07
CA SER A 131 3.11 -10.30 1.91
C SER A 131 4.03 -11.27 2.66
N PHE A 132 5.00 -10.78 3.44
CA PHE A 132 6.03 -11.65 4.05
C PHE A 132 5.44 -12.80 4.87
N ALA A 133 4.44 -12.53 5.71
CA ALA A 133 3.79 -13.57 6.51
C ALA A 133 3.02 -14.59 5.66
N LEU A 134 2.49 -14.19 4.49
CA LEU A 134 1.91 -15.15 3.54
C LEU A 134 2.98 -16.08 2.96
N PHE A 135 4.19 -15.57 2.67
CA PHE A 135 5.31 -16.42 2.23
C PHE A 135 5.74 -17.41 3.31
N GLN A 136 5.80 -16.99 4.58
CA GLN A 136 6.05 -17.91 5.68
C GLN A 136 4.96 -18.97 5.81
N TRP A 137 3.69 -18.57 5.70
CA TRP A 137 2.55 -19.49 5.70
C TRP A 137 2.64 -20.50 4.55
N ALA A 138 2.91 -20.04 3.32
CA ALA A 138 3.01 -20.90 2.14
C ALA A 138 4.20 -21.86 2.24
N ALA A 139 5.34 -21.40 2.79
CA ALA A 139 6.50 -22.25 3.04
C ALA A 139 6.20 -23.34 4.09
N HIS A 140 5.47 -23.00 5.16
CA HIS A 140 5.03 -23.97 6.17
C HIS A 140 4.11 -25.05 5.57
N GLU A 141 3.15 -24.63 4.75
CA GLU A 141 2.23 -25.55 4.07
C GLU A 141 2.87 -26.28 2.87
N GLN A 142 4.08 -25.88 2.46
CA GLN A 142 4.80 -26.38 1.28
C GLN A 142 3.98 -26.25 -0.01
N VAL A 143 3.44 -25.06 -0.24
CA VAL A 143 2.57 -24.75 -1.39
C VAL A 143 3.02 -23.48 -2.08
N ASP A 144 2.71 -23.40 -3.37
CA ASP A 144 3.02 -22.23 -4.17
C ASP A 144 2.04 -21.08 -3.93
N ILE A 145 2.53 -19.86 -4.13
CA ILE A 145 1.71 -18.66 -4.12
C ILE A 145 1.23 -18.36 -5.55
N GLN A 146 -0.07 -18.15 -5.68
CA GLN A 146 -0.71 -17.69 -6.90
C GLN A 146 -0.98 -16.18 -6.83
N ALA A 147 -1.03 -15.51 -7.98
CA ALA A 147 -1.33 -14.10 -8.12
C ALA A 147 -2.56 -13.90 -9.03
N VAL A 148 -3.46 -13.00 -8.63
CA VAL A 148 -4.66 -12.66 -9.39
C VAL A 148 -4.87 -11.14 -9.40
N GLY A 149 -5.22 -10.58 -10.57
CA GLY A 149 -5.70 -9.22 -10.69
C GLY A 149 -7.20 -9.17 -10.37
N LEU A 150 -7.60 -8.41 -9.35
CA LEU A 150 -8.99 -8.37 -8.91
C LEU A 150 -9.74 -7.24 -9.63
N THR A 151 -9.28 -6.02 -9.43
CA THR A 151 -9.92 -4.83 -9.99
C THR A 151 -8.88 -3.83 -10.44
N TRP A 152 -9.19 -3.10 -11.52
CA TRP A 152 -8.50 -1.87 -11.85
C TRP A 152 -9.39 -0.68 -11.51
N VAL A 153 -8.84 0.30 -10.79
CA VAL A 153 -9.57 1.52 -10.43
C VAL A 153 -8.90 2.74 -11.03
N ALA A 154 -9.68 3.55 -11.75
CA ALA A 154 -9.26 4.88 -12.14
C ALA A 154 -9.09 5.77 -10.90
N LYS A 155 -8.10 6.67 -10.95
CA LYS A 155 -7.89 7.75 -9.96
C LYS A 155 -7.46 7.28 -8.54
N THR A 156 -7.53 8.22 -7.59
CA THR A 156 -6.70 8.42 -6.39
C THR A 156 -6.40 7.21 -5.49
N GLN A 157 -5.30 7.31 -4.75
CA GLN A 157 -4.87 6.37 -3.70
C GLN A 157 -5.98 6.06 -2.66
N SER A 158 -6.84 7.03 -2.35
CA SER A 158 -7.95 6.85 -1.41
C SER A 158 -8.97 5.84 -1.93
N ASN A 159 -9.30 5.90 -3.23
CA ASN A 159 -10.23 4.97 -3.87
C ASN A 159 -9.64 3.55 -3.88
N ALA A 160 -8.38 3.43 -4.29
CA ALA A 160 -7.68 2.14 -4.29
C ALA A 160 -7.58 1.50 -2.89
N THR A 161 -7.39 2.31 -1.84
CA THR A 161 -7.41 1.84 -0.45
C THR A 161 -8.80 1.32 -0.04
N TYR A 162 -9.86 1.92 -0.56
CA TYR A 162 -11.23 1.48 -0.31
C TYR A 162 -11.54 0.13 -0.98
N PHE A 163 -11.09 -0.05 -2.23
CA PHE A 163 -11.19 -1.33 -2.93
C PHE A 163 -10.28 -2.42 -2.34
N GLU A 164 -9.09 -2.08 -1.87
CA GLU A 164 -8.21 -3.02 -1.15
C GLU A 164 -8.91 -3.56 0.10
N GLY A 165 -9.53 -2.68 0.90
CA GLY A 165 -10.32 -3.07 2.06
C GLY A 165 -11.54 -3.91 1.72
N TYR A 166 -12.26 -3.56 0.65
CA TYR A 166 -13.38 -4.34 0.13
C TYR A 166 -12.98 -5.79 -0.21
N TRP A 167 -11.92 -5.96 -1.00
CA TRP A 167 -11.48 -7.28 -1.44
C TRP A 167 -10.93 -8.13 -0.31
N LEU A 168 -10.20 -7.51 0.63
CA LEU A 168 -9.78 -8.18 1.85
C LEU A 168 -10.99 -8.69 2.64
N GLN A 169 -12.06 -7.89 2.77
CA GLN A 169 -13.27 -8.32 3.46
C GLN A 169 -13.94 -9.51 2.76
N ARG A 170 -14.02 -9.52 1.42
CA ARG A 170 -14.55 -10.68 0.67
C ARG A 170 -13.72 -11.94 0.90
N ALA A 171 -12.39 -11.81 0.86
CA ALA A 171 -11.49 -12.94 1.11
C ALA A 171 -11.66 -13.50 2.53
N LEU A 172 -11.69 -12.63 3.55
CA LEU A 172 -11.89 -13.04 4.94
C LEU A 172 -13.25 -13.74 5.14
N GLN A 173 -14.32 -13.19 4.56
CA GLN A 173 -15.66 -13.81 4.61
C GLN A 173 -15.72 -15.15 3.88
N ALA A 174 -14.89 -15.34 2.86
CA ALA A 174 -14.75 -16.63 2.19
C ALA A 174 -13.88 -17.63 2.96
N GLY A 175 -13.34 -17.26 4.13
CA GLY A 175 -12.55 -18.12 4.99
C GLY A 175 -11.05 -18.13 4.68
N PHE A 176 -10.52 -17.10 4.01
CA PHE A 176 -9.08 -16.93 3.92
C PHE A 176 -8.49 -16.41 5.22
N GLU A 177 -7.38 -17.02 5.64
CA GLU A 177 -6.47 -16.44 6.61
C GLU A 177 -5.78 -15.21 5.95
N ALA A 178 -5.56 -14.15 6.71
CA ALA A 178 -4.76 -12.99 6.26
C ALA A 178 -3.61 -12.76 7.25
N PRO A 179 -2.50 -13.51 7.11
CA PRO A 179 -1.36 -13.42 8.02
C PRO A 179 -0.83 -11.99 8.12
N ASP A 180 -0.59 -11.52 9.34
CA ASP A 180 -0.13 -10.15 9.63
C ASP A 180 -1.00 -9.01 9.10
N VAL A 181 -2.29 -9.25 8.85
CA VAL A 181 -3.21 -8.19 8.36
C VAL A 181 -3.26 -6.96 9.27
N HIS A 182 -3.00 -7.13 10.58
CA HIS A 182 -2.92 -6.02 11.54
C HIS A 182 -1.78 -5.02 11.22
N ASN A 183 -0.73 -5.46 10.51
CA ASN A 183 0.38 -4.63 10.07
C ASN A 183 0.10 -3.85 8.78
N TRP A 184 -1.01 -4.12 8.09
CA TRP A 184 -1.35 -3.48 6.81
C TRP A 184 -2.07 -2.14 7.00
N GLY A 185 -2.41 -1.79 8.24
CA GLY A 185 -3.14 -0.58 8.61
C GLY A 185 -4.64 -0.81 8.74
N ARG A 186 -5.38 0.24 9.13
CA ARG A 186 -6.84 0.19 9.27
C ARG A 186 -7.51 0.42 7.92
N LEU A 187 -7.65 -0.65 7.14
CA LEU A 187 -8.37 -0.62 5.86
C LEU A 187 -9.88 -0.41 6.09
N PRO A 188 -10.57 0.34 5.20
CA PRO A 188 -12.03 0.42 5.20
C PRO A 188 -12.70 -0.95 5.02
N LYS A 189 -13.94 -1.11 5.51
CA LYS A 189 -14.72 -2.35 5.39
C LYS A 189 -16.07 -2.11 4.71
N PRO A 190 -16.10 -1.75 3.41
CA PRO A 190 -17.33 -1.47 2.70
C PRO A 190 -18.20 -2.72 2.47
N GLY A 191 -19.50 -2.57 2.75
CA GLY A 191 -20.49 -3.63 2.53
C GLY A 191 -20.72 -3.98 1.05
N SER A 192 -20.58 -3.01 0.14
CA SER A 192 -20.75 -3.20 -1.31
C SER A 192 -19.95 -2.14 -2.10
N LEU A 193 -19.68 -2.44 -3.38
CA LEU A 193 -19.10 -1.52 -4.35
C LEU A 193 -19.79 -1.70 -5.72
N PRO A 194 -20.12 -0.62 -6.45
CA PRO A 194 -20.70 -0.71 -7.78
C PRO A 194 -19.84 -1.53 -8.75
N GLY A 195 -20.47 -2.48 -9.45
CA GLY A 195 -19.80 -3.35 -10.42
C GLY A 195 -18.86 -4.39 -9.81
N GLN A 196 -18.89 -4.60 -8.50
CA GLN A 196 -18.06 -5.58 -7.80
C GLN A 196 -18.93 -6.68 -7.15
N PRO A 197 -18.42 -7.91 -7.00
CA PRO A 197 -19.21 -9.05 -6.52
C PRO A 197 -19.43 -9.01 -5.01
N THR A 198 -20.66 -9.29 -4.56
CA THR A 198 -21.00 -9.29 -3.13
C THR A 198 -20.30 -10.39 -2.32
N HIS A 199 -19.67 -11.37 -2.95
CA HIS A 199 -18.91 -12.45 -2.32
C HIS A 199 -17.56 -12.64 -3.02
N TRP A 200 -16.66 -13.41 -2.42
CA TRP A 200 -15.42 -13.81 -3.09
C TRP A 200 -15.76 -14.71 -4.30
N PRO A 201 -15.41 -14.31 -5.53
CA PRO A 201 -15.76 -15.04 -6.74
C PRO A 201 -14.78 -16.20 -6.96
N VAL A 202 -15.04 -17.32 -6.28
CA VAL A 202 -14.12 -18.47 -6.20
C VAL A 202 -13.73 -18.99 -7.58
N ALA A 203 -14.71 -19.22 -8.46
CA ALA A 203 -14.47 -19.83 -9.77
C ALA A 203 -13.64 -18.91 -10.68
N GLU A 204 -13.99 -17.62 -10.72
CA GLU A 204 -13.32 -16.62 -11.55
C GLU A 204 -11.89 -16.35 -11.07
N VAL A 205 -11.70 -16.29 -9.74
CA VAL A 205 -10.38 -16.18 -9.13
C VAL A 205 -9.52 -17.40 -9.46
N GLN A 206 -10.05 -18.61 -9.29
CA GLN A 206 -9.30 -19.84 -9.59
C GLN A 206 -8.93 -19.92 -11.07
N ALA A 207 -9.85 -19.58 -11.98
CA ALA A 207 -9.60 -19.59 -13.42
C ALA A 207 -8.56 -18.55 -13.88
N SER A 208 -8.40 -17.45 -13.13
CA SER A 208 -7.49 -16.34 -13.50
C SER A 208 -6.21 -16.29 -12.66
N ALA A 209 -6.10 -17.13 -11.63
CA ALA A 209 -4.93 -17.20 -10.78
C ALA A 209 -3.75 -17.84 -11.53
N LEU A 210 -2.60 -17.19 -11.49
CA LEU A 210 -1.36 -17.66 -12.10
C LEU A 210 -0.30 -17.88 -11.03
N SER A 211 0.64 -18.81 -11.21
CA SER A 211 1.77 -18.93 -10.27
C SER A 211 2.54 -17.59 -10.19
N LEU A 212 2.82 -17.11 -8.99
CA LEU A 212 3.57 -15.87 -8.80
C LEU A 212 4.97 -15.97 -9.43
N VAL A 213 5.60 -17.14 -9.35
CA VAL A 213 6.91 -17.40 -9.97
C VAL A 213 6.80 -17.26 -11.48
N GLU A 214 5.82 -17.89 -12.11
CA GLU A 214 5.60 -17.78 -13.56
C GLU A 214 5.32 -16.34 -13.98
N VAL A 215 4.45 -15.64 -13.26
CA VAL A 215 4.13 -14.23 -13.50
C VAL A 215 5.38 -13.36 -13.50
N VAL A 216 6.29 -13.56 -12.54
CA VAL A 216 7.52 -12.77 -12.44
C VAL A 216 8.54 -13.17 -13.51
N MET A 217 8.78 -14.47 -13.70
CA MET A 217 9.84 -14.99 -14.57
C MET A 217 9.49 -14.82 -16.05
N GLN A 218 8.24 -15.09 -16.43
CA GLN A 218 7.74 -14.94 -17.79
C GLN A 218 7.19 -13.52 -18.07
N LYS A 219 7.22 -12.64 -17.07
CA LYS A 219 6.74 -11.24 -17.16
C LYS A 219 5.26 -11.12 -17.58
N LEU A 220 4.44 -12.07 -17.15
CA LEU A 220 3.01 -12.05 -17.42
C LEU A 220 2.33 -10.89 -16.69
N THR A 221 1.22 -10.41 -17.25
CA THR A 221 0.33 -9.46 -16.58
C THR A 221 -1.00 -10.15 -16.35
N PRO A 222 -1.39 -10.44 -15.09
CA PRO A 222 -2.71 -10.98 -14.81
C PRO A 222 -3.80 -10.03 -15.33
N LYS A 223 -4.80 -10.60 -16.00
CA LYS A 223 -6.02 -9.86 -16.36
C LYS A 223 -6.81 -9.56 -15.09
N VAL A 224 -7.47 -8.40 -15.03
CA VAL A 224 -8.40 -8.11 -13.93
C VAL A 224 -9.74 -8.77 -14.17
N LEU A 225 -10.33 -9.26 -13.09
CA LEU A 225 -11.65 -9.89 -13.10
C LEU A 225 -12.78 -8.87 -13.28
N TYR A 226 -12.68 -7.74 -12.58
CA TYR A 226 -13.71 -6.71 -12.58
C TYR A 226 -13.10 -5.36 -12.95
N VAL A 227 -13.83 -4.57 -13.72
CA VAL A 227 -13.49 -3.17 -13.99
C VAL A 227 -14.47 -2.31 -13.20
N GLY A 228 -13.99 -1.25 -12.55
CA GLY A 228 -14.90 -0.29 -11.90
C GLY A 228 -15.90 0.27 -12.92
N ALA A 229 -17.16 0.48 -12.50
CA ALA A 229 -18.22 0.94 -13.41
C ALA A 229 -17.87 2.24 -14.17
N GLU A 230 -17.08 3.12 -13.57
CA GLU A 230 -16.60 4.38 -14.17
C GLU A 230 -15.33 4.24 -15.02
N SER A 231 -14.80 3.02 -15.18
CA SER A 231 -13.43 2.78 -15.62
C SER A 231 -13.32 2.01 -16.94
N ILE A 232 -14.43 1.64 -17.59
CA ILE A 232 -14.43 0.76 -18.77
C ILE A 232 -13.68 1.38 -19.96
N ALA A 233 -13.89 2.67 -20.26
CA ALA A 233 -13.20 3.35 -21.36
C ALA A 233 -11.70 3.58 -21.08
N GLU A 234 -11.33 3.90 -19.83
CA GLU A 234 -9.93 4.14 -19.45
C GLU A 234 -9.13 2.82 -19.31
N PHE A 235 -9.80 1.73 -18.93
CA PHE A 235 -9.21 0.41 -18.80
C PHE A 235 -8.78 -0.17 -20.15
N GLN A 236 -9.56 0.04 -21.23
CA GLN A 236 -9.20 -0.42 -22.58
C GLN A 236 -7.93 0.30 -23.10
N ILE A 237 -7.79 1.59 -22.82
CA ILE A 237 -6.59 2.37 -23.16
C ILE A 237 -5.39 1.89 -22.35
N ALA A 238 -5.58 1.65 -21.05
CA ALA A 238 -4.53 1.13 -20.19
C ALA A 238 -4.07 -0.26 -20.66
N ALA A 239 -4.97 -1.22 -20.87
CA ALA A 239 -4.63 -2.59 -21.26
C ALA A 239 -3.83 -2.67 -22.58
N SER A 240 -4.11 -1.77 -23.52
CA SER A 240 -3.46 -1.70 -24.83
C SER A 240 -2.03 -1.15 -24.78
N ALA A 241 -1.69 -0.32 -23.78
CA ALA A 241 -0.37 0.30 -23.64
C ALA A 241 0.71 -0.63 -23.04
N TRP A 242 0.34 -1.87 -22.68
CA TRP A 242 1.23 -2.83 -22.02
C TRP A 242 1.23 -4.23 -22.65
N ALA A 243 0.55 -4.40 -23.80
CA ALA A 243 0.74 -5.53 -24.71
C ALA A 243 2.05 -5.35 -25.49
#